data_AF-A0A450UR00-F1
#
_entry.id   AF-A0A450UR00-F1
#
_cell.length_a   1.000
_cell.length_b   1.000
_cell.length_c   1.000
_cell.angle_alpha   90.00
_cell.angle_beta   90.00
_cell.angle_gamma   90.00
#
_symmetry.space_group_name_H-M   'P 1'
#
loop_
_entity.id
_entity.type
_entity.pdbx_description
1 polymer ?
#
loop_
_entity_poly.entity_id
_entity_poly.type
_entity_poly.pdbx_seq_one_letter_code
_entity_poly.pdbx_strand_id
1 'polypeptide(L)' 'MDSELTLKMDDTLVQQAKYQAARRGKSFSRMFGEFVHSLPENTPREQELPPITASLLGMVPGHPRISEENYKKHLREKYL' A
#
# COMPACT_ATOMS: atom_id res chain seq x y z
N MET A 1 -5.01 -20.39 10.18
CA MET A 1 -5.72 -21.00 9.05
C MET A 1 -4.68 -21.32 8.01
N ASP A 2 -4.67 -22.56 7.52
CA ASP A 2 -3.77 -22.96 6.44
C ASP A 2 -4.52 -22.78 5.12
N SER A 3 -3.93 -22.03 4.20
CA SER A 3 -4.50 -21.75 2.87
C SER A 3 -3.60 -22.36 1.81
N GLU A 4 -4.19 -23.07 0.85
CA GLU A 4 -3.46 -23.66 -0.28
C GLU A 4 -3.55 -22.75 -1.51
N LEU A 5 -2.43 -22.59 -2.22
CA LEU A 5 -2.32 -21.82 -3.46
C LEU A 5 -1.87 -22.73 -4.59
N THR A 6 -2.70 -22.87 -5.62
CA THR A 6 -2.37 -23.62 -6.84
C THR A 6 -2.03 -22.65 -7.96
N LEU A 7 -0.81 -22.76 -8.51
CA LEU A 7 -0.31 -21.92 -9.59
C LEU A 7 -0.11 -22.76 -10.86
N LYS A 8 -0.56 -22.23 -12.01
CA LYS A 8 -0.23 -22.81 -13.33
C LYS A 8 1.07 -22.19 -13.82
N MET A 9 2.05 -23.03 -14.12
CA MET A 9 3.37 -22.63 -14.60
C MET A 9 3.95 -23.71 -15.49
N ASP A 10 4.95 -23.34 -16.29
CA ASP A 10 5.67 -24.28 -17.13
C ASP A 10 6.37 -25.36 -16.29
N ASP A 11 6.36 -26.61 -16.77
CA ASP A 11 6.88 -27.74 -16.01
C ASP A 11 8.39 -27.62 -15.77
N THR A 12 9.14 -27.05 -16.71
CA THR A 12 10.58 -26.80 -16.54
C THR A 12 10.85 -25.83 -15.39
N LEU A 13 9.99 -24.82 -15.23
CA LEU A 13 10.07 -23.86 -14.13
C LEU A 13 9.78 -24.52 -12.78
N VAL A 14 8.77 -25.42 -12.72
CA VAL A 14 8.47 -26.21 -11.51
C VAL A 14 9.68 -27.02 -11.09
N GLN A 15 10.32 -27.72 -12.02
CA GLN A 15 11.48 -28.56 -11.72
C GLN A 15 12.68 -27.73 -11.23
N GLN A 16 12.98 -26.62 -11.91
CA GLN A 16 14.03 -25.71 -11.49
C GLN A 16 13.78 -25.18 -10.07
N ALA A 17 12.56 -24.76 -9.77
CA ALA A 17 12.22 -24.23 -8.45
C ALA A 17 12.34 -25.30 -7.35
N LYS A 18 11.86 -26.53 -7.60
CA LYS A 18 12.02 -27.65 -6.67
C LYS A 18 13.49 -27.98 -6.42
N TYR A 19 14.31 -28.00 -7.47
CA TYR A 19 15.76 -28.22 -7.35
C TYR A 19 16.44 -27.14 -6.49
N GLN A 20 16.10 -25.87 -6.68
CA GLN A 20 16.64 -24.77 -5.88
C GLN A 20 16.22 -24.88 -4.40
N ALA A 21 14.98 -25.27 -4.14
CA ALA A 21 14.47 -25.46 -2.78
C ALA A 21 15.20 -26.62 -2.07
N ALA A 22 15.34 -27.76 -2.75
CA ALA A 22 16.07 -28.93 -2.26
C ALA A 22 17.54 -28.61 -1.97
N ARG A 23 18.22 -27.88 -2.87
CA ARG A 23 19.61 -27.45 -2.66
C ARG A 23 19.80 -26.54 -1.44
N ARG A 24 18.73 -25.84 -1.03
CA ARG A 24 18.68 -24.99 0.18
C ARG A 24 18.12 -25.71 1.41
N GLY A 25 17.78 -27.00 1.30
CA GLY A 25 17.19 -27.78 2.39
C GLY A 25 15.78 -27.32 2.79
N LYS A 26 15.01 -26.70 1.88
CA LYS A 26 13.67 -26.18 2.14
C LYS A 26 12.64 -26.79 1.18
N SER A 27 11.37 -26.81 1.59
CA SER A 27 10.28 -27.08 0.64
C SER A 27 10.08 -25.90 -0.30
N PHE A 28 9.54 -26.17 -1.50
CA PHE A 28 9.17 -25.10 -2.44
C PHE A 28 8.18 -24.11 -1.79
N SER A 29 7.17 -24.60 -1.07
CA SER A 29 6.19 -23.77 -0.37
C SER A 29 6.84 -22.80 0.62
N ARG A 30 7.82 -23.27 1.40
CA ARG A 30 8.56 -22.43 2.35
C ARG A 30 9.42 -21.40 1.62
N MET A 31 10.16 -21.83 0.59
CA MET A 31 11.01 -20.93 -0.19
C MET A 31 10.18 -19.84 -0.90
N PHE A 32 9.03 -20.22 -1.45
CA PHE A 32 8.10 -19.29 -2.09
C PHE A 32 7.49 -18.33 -1.06
N GLY A 33 7.08 -18.81 0.11
CA GLY A 33 6.59 -17.97 1.19
C GLY A 33 7.62 -16.92 1.63
N GLU A 34 8.88 -17.33 1.82
CA GLU A 34 9.98 -16.41 2.12
C GLU A 34 10.19 -15.37 1.02
N PHE A 35 10.11 -15.77 -0.26
CA PHE A 35 10.18 -14.84 -1.38
C PHE A 35 9.04 -13.82 -1.34
N VAL A 36 7.80 -14.26 -1.16
CA VAL A 36 6.64 -13.36 -1.07
C VAL A 36 6.77 -12.38 0.10
N HIS A 37 7.27 -12.83 1.25
CA HIS A 37 7.53 -11.94 2.41
C HIS A 37 8.65 -10.92 2.15
N SER A 38 9.59 -11.24 1.25
CA SER A 38 10.67 -10.32 0.87
C SER A 38 10.23 -9.26 -0.14
N LEU A 39 9.09 -9.45 -0.81
CA LEU A 39 8.58 -8.45 -1.73
C LEU A 39 8.18 -7.19 -0.95
N PRO A 40 8.57 -5.99 -1.40
CA PRO A 40 8.08 -4.77 -0.81
C PRO A 40 6.55 -4.78 -0.88
N GLU A 41 5.90 -4.35 0.19
CA GLU A 41 4.47 -4.08 0.17
C GLU A 41 4.16 -3.12 -0.98
N ASN A 42 3.57 -3.65 -2.06
CA ASN A 42 3.03 -2.88 -3.18
C ASN A 42 1.62 -2.38 -2.89
N THR A 43 1.09 -2.64 -1.69
CA THR A 43 0.09 -1.73 -1.18
C THR A 43 0.74 -0.35 -1.26
N PRO A 44 0.11 0.65 -1.92
CA PRO A 44 0.42 1.99 -1.47
C PRO A 44 0.21 1.86 0.04
N ARG A 45 1.29 2.01 0.82
CA ARG A 45 1.08 2.57 2.14
C ARG A 45 0.20 3.76 1.78
N GLU A 46 -1.07 3.71 2.14
CA GLU A 46 -1.70 4.91 2.63
C GLU A 46 -0.63 5.40 3.59
N GLN A 47 0.23 6.30 3.09
CA GLN A 47 1.23 6.92 3.90
C GLN A 47 0.31 7.58 4.88
N GLU A 48 0.15 6.96 6.05
CA GLU A 48 -0.70 7.48 7.10
C GLU A 48 -0.17 8.88 7.26
N LEU A 49 -0.96 9.83 6.74
CA LEU A 49 -0.49 11.19 6.66
C LEU A 49 -0.17 11.55 8.10
N PRO A 50 0.98 12.21 8.37
CA PRO A 50 1.26 12.68 9.71
C PRO A 50 0.00 13.34 10.28
N PRO A 51 -0.34 13.15 11.57
CA PRO A 51 -1.68 13.43 12.10
C PRO A 51 -2.17 14.84 11.76
N ILE A 52 -1.26 15.81 11.70
CA ILE A 52 -1.53 17.18 11.26
C ILE A 52 -1.94 17.20 9.78
N THR A 53 -1.13 16.63 8.89
CA THR A 53 -1.40 16.53 7.46
C THR A 53 -2.70 15.77 7.17
N ALA A 54 -2.99 14.68 7.90
CA ALA A 54 -4.27 13.96 7.81
C ALA A 54 -5.46 14.85 8.18
N SER A 55 -5.34 15.63 9.26
CA SER A 55 -6.40 16.53 9.72
C SER A 55 -6.69 17.68 8.75
N LEU A 56 -5.70 18.08 7.95
CA LEU A 56 -5.80 19.16 6.97
C LEU A 56 -6.28 18.67 5.60
N LEU A 57 -6.17 17.38 5.30
CA LEU A 57 -6.60 16.81 4.03
C LEU A 57 -8.11 16.99 3.86
N GLY A 58 -8.54 17.64 2.78
CA GLY A 58 -9.95 17.87 2.49
C GLY A 58 -10.60 19.04 3.25
N MET A 59 -9.90 19.69 4.19
CA MET A 59 -10.40 20.93 4.82
C MET A 59 -10.57 22.07 3.82
N VAL A 60 -9.79 22.05 2.75
CA VAL A 60 -9.88 23.00 1.66
C VAL A 60 -10.56 22.30 0.49
N PRO A 61 -11.84 22.58 0.20
CA PRO A 61 -12.48 22.08 -1.02
C PRO A 61 -11.62 22.49 -2.20
N GLY A 62 -11.45 21.61 -3.20
CA GLY A 62 -10.58 21.77 -4.37
C GLY A 62 -10.94 22.92 -5.33
N HIS A 63 -11.39 24.06 -4.80
CA HIS A 63 -11.71 25.26 -5.52
C HIS A 63 -10.44 26.10 -5.73
N PRO A 64 -10.06 26.40 -6.99
CA PRO A 64 -8.92 27.27 -7.30
C PRO A 64 -9.17 28.76 -6.95
N ARG A 65 -10.16 29.09 -6.12
CA ARG A 65 -10.61 30.48 -5.87
C ARG A 65 -10.91 30.74 -4.40
N ILE A 66 -10.00 30.37 -3.51
CA ILE A 66 -10.02 30.89 -2.14
C ILE A 66 -9.20 32.18 -2.16
N SER A 67 -9.89 33.32 -2.11
CA SER A 67 -9.26 34.63 -1.96
C SER A 67 -9.30 35.08 -0.51
N GLU A 68 -8.43 36.03 -0.16
CA GLU A 68 -8.43 36.69 1.16
C GLU A 68 -9.79 37.32 1.50
N GLU A 69 -10.52 37.77 0.48
CA GLU A 69 -11.84 38.39 0.64
C GLU A 69 -12.91 37.39 1.13
N ASN A 70 -12.84 36.12 0.67
CA ASN A 70 -13.72 35.06 1.18
C ASN A 70 -13.50 34.84 2.68
N TYR A 71 -12.25 34.90 3.14
CA TYR A 71 -11.92 34.75 4.55
C TYR A 71 -12.40 35.96 5.38
N LYS A 72 -12.20 37.18 4.87
CA LYS A 72 -12.72 38.41 5.52
C LYS A 72 -14.24 38.40 5.63
N LYS A 73 -14.95 37.91 4.60
CA LYS A 73 -16.41 37.75 4.64
C LYS A 73 -16.85 36.74 5.71
N HIS A 74 -16.23 35.56 5.75
CA HIS A 74 -16.51 34.56 6.79
C HIS A 74 -16.29 35.11 8.21
N LEU A 75 -15.22 35.87 8.44
CA LEU A 75 -14.97 36.50 9.74
C LEU A 75 -16.05 37.50 10.12
N ARG A 76 -16.56 38.29 9.17
CA ARG A 76 -17.69 39.19 9.44
C ARG A 76 -18.92 38.39 9.84
N GLU A 77 -19.34 37.40 9.05
CA GLU A 77 -20.54 36.60 9.34
C GLU A 77 -20.46 35.82 10.67
N LYS A 78 -19.25 35.46 11.11
CA LYS A 78 -19.05 34.70 12.35
C LYS A 78 -19.07 35.58 13.60
N TYR A 79 -18.64 36.83 13.50
CA TYR A 79 -18.39 37.69 14.66
C TYR A 79 -19.20 39.00 14.68
N LEU A 80 -19.86 39.38 13.58
CA LEU A 80 -20.78 40.52 13.47
C LEU A 80 -22.18 40.04 13.08
#